data_AF-A0A847NK39-F1
#
_entry.id   AF-A0A847NK39-F1
#
_cell.length_a   1.000
_cell.length_b   1.000
_cell.length_c   1.000
_cell.angle_alpha   90.00
_cell.angle_beta   90.00
_cell.angle_gamma   90.00
#
_symmetry.space_group_name_H-M   'P 1'
#
loop_
_entity.id
_entity.type
_entity.pdbx_description
1 polymer ?
#
loop_
_entity_poly.entity_id
_entity_poly.type
_entity_poly.pdbx_seq_one_letter_code
_entity_poly.pdbx_strand_id
1 'polypeptide(L)'
;MTKKFKVLYYVNQFFGQIGGEEKAGIAPVFEAKNIGPALGFNGLLGDEGEVVGTIICGDNYFNENKEEALEYIMNVIKEQNPDIVVAGPAFNAGRYGMACA
;
A
#
# COMPACT_ATOMS: atom_id res chain seq x y z
N MET A 1 -23.49 4.30 -16.43
CA MET A 1 -22.55 3.46 -15.68
C MET A 1 -22.36 4.09 -14.31
N THR A 2 -22.58 3.33 -13.25
CA THR A 2 -22.27 3.74 -11.87
C THR A 2 -20.76 3.99 -11.74
N LYS A 3 -20.37 5.02 -11.00
CA LYS A 3 -18.95 5.34 -10.75
C LYS A 3 -18.33 4.20 -9.91
N LYS A 4 -17.25 3.58 -10.38
CA LYS A 4 -16.47 2.61 -9.59
C LYS A 4 -15.78 3.33 -8.43
N PHE A 5 -15.74 2.73 -7.25
CA PHE A 5 -14.96 3.28 -6.14
C PHE A 5 -13.47 2.99 -6.34
N LYS A 6 -12.63 3.96 -6.00
CA LYS A 6 -11.17 3.89 -6.16
C LYS A 6 -10.52 3.42 -4.87
N VAL A 7 -9.66 2.41 -4.99
CA VAL A 7 -8.91 1.86 -3.86
C VAL A 7 -7.42 2.13 -4.05
N LEU A 8 -6.78 2.65 -3.00
CA LEU A 8 -5.33 2.68 -2.91
C LEU A 8 -4.87 1.58 -1.95
N TYR A 9 -3.89 0.79 -2.35
CA TYR A 9 -3.46 -0.40 -1.61
C TYR A 9 -2.06 -0.18 -1.01
N TYR A 10 -1.86 -0.48 0.27
CA TYR A 10 -0.57 -0.34 0.96
C TYR A 10 0.00 -1.69 1.34
N VAL A 11 1.28 -1.91 0.99
CA VAL A 11 2.03 -3.12 1.31
C VAL A 11 3.45 -2.81 1.77
N ASN A 12 4.06 -3.78 2.46
CA ASN A 12 5.50 -3.72 2.73
C ASN A 12 6.34 -4.09 1.50
N GLN A 13 7.66 -3.98 1.61
CA GLN A 13 8.62 -4.31 0.54
C GLN A 13 8.48 -5.74 0.00
N PHE A 14 8.08 -6.70 0.84
CA PHE A 14 7.96 -8.10 0.48
C PHE A 14 6.73 -8.34 -0.40
N PHE A 15 5.55 -7.91 0.07
CA PHE A 15 4.33 -7.99 -0.70
C PHE A 15 4.33 -7.05 -1.91
N GLY A 16 5.09 -5.96 -1.84
CA GLY A 16 5.41 -5.07 -2.95
C GLY A 16 6.40 -5.65 -3.97
N GLN A 17 6.87 -6.88 -3.80
CA GLN A 17 7.78 -7.57 -4.71
C GLN A 17 9.12 -6.84 -4.95
N ILE A 18 9.57 -6.04 -3.97
CA ILE A 18 10.86 -5.33 -4.04
C ILE A 18 12.00 -6.17 -3.45
N GLY A 19 11.72 -6.96 -2.40
CA GLY A 19 12.69 -7.84 -1.74
C GLY A 19 12.26 -8.22 -0.33
N GLY A 20 13.11 -8.98 0.38
CA GLY A 20 12.89 -9.39 1.76
C GLY A 20 13.41 -8.38 2.78
N GLU A 21 14.03 -8.89 3.85
CA GLU A 21 14.61 -8.06 4.94
C GLU A 21 15.70 -7.12 4.42
N GLU A 22 16.45 -7.52 3.39
CA GLU A 22 17.50 -6.72 2.76
C GLU A 22 16.97 -5.45 2.09
N LYS A 23 15.66 -5.39 1.84
CA LYS A 23 14.94 -4.22 1.32
C LYS A 23 14.01 -3.57 2.34
N ALA A 24 14.05 -3.96 3.61
CA ALA A 24 13.20 -3.38 4.64
C ALA A 24 13.48 -1.89 4.91
N GLY A 25 14.63 -1.35 4.47
CA GLY A 25 15.01 0.05 4.62
C GLY A 25 14.64 0.98 3.45
N ILE A 26 13.85 0.52 2.47
CA ILE A 26 13.46 1.38 1.34
C ILE A 26 12.44 2.44 1.75
N ALA A 27 12.62 3.65 1.23
CA ALA A 27 11.63 4.72 1.33
C ALA A 27 10.31 4.32 0.65
N PRO A 28 9.17 4.91 1.05
CA PRO A 28 7.90 4.63 0.41
C PRO A 28 7.92 5.04 -1.06
N VAL A 29 7.27 4.23 -1.89
CA VAL A 29 7.09 4.47 -3.33
C VAL A 29 5.66 4.16 -3.74
N PHE A 30 5.11 4.96 -4.64
CA PHE A 30 3.84 4.70 -5.29
C PHE A 30 4.04 4.12 -6.69
N GLU A 31 3.31 3.05 -6.97
CA GLU A 31 3.22 2.44 -8.30
C GLU A 31 1.77 2.43 -8.76
N ALA A 32 1.49 3.01 -9.94
CA ALA A 32 0.17 2.96 -10.59
C ALA A 32 -0.09 1.56 -11.21
N LYS A 33 0.08 0.52 -10.40
CA LYS A 33 -0.05 -0.90 -10.73
C LYS A 33 -0.63 -1.66 -9.55
N ASN A 34 -1.26 -2.79 -9.83
CA ASN A 34 -1.75 -3.72 -8.81
C ASN A 34 -0.63 -4.72 -8.49
N ILE A 35 0.04 -4.54 -7.36
CA ILE A 35 1.22 -5.33 -6.99
C ILE A 35 0.90 -6.25 -5.80
N GLY A 36 1.34 -7.50 -5.90
CA GLY A 36 1.15 -8.49 -4.84
C GLY A 36 -0.32 -8.74 -4.51
N PRO A 37 -0.73 -8.68 -3.23
CA PRO A 37 -2.12 -8.90 -2.79
C PRO A 37 -3.14 -7.97 -3.46
N ALA A 38 -2.72 -6.78 -3.89
CA ALA A 38 -3.58 -5.81 -4.57
C ALA A 38 -4.17 -6.37 -5.87
N LEU A 39 -3.44 -7.24 -6.59
CA LEU A 39 -3.93 -7.86 -7.82
C LEU A 39 -5.11 -8.80 -7.55
N GLY A 40 -5.00 -9.65 -6.54
CA GLY A 40 -6.08 -10.54 -6.13
C GLY A 40 -7.28 -9.76 -5.60
N PHE A 41 -7.02 -8.76 -4.76
CA PHE A 41 -8.07 -7.88 -4.23
C PHE A 41 -8.83 -7.16 -5.35
N ASN A 42 -8.13 -6.59 -6.33
CA ASN A 42 -8.75 -5.93 -7.48
C ASN A 42 -9.69 -6.87 -8.26
N GLY A 43 -9.31 -8.14 -8.44
CA GLY A 43 -10.16 -9.13 -9.09
C GLY A 43 -11.45 -9.44 -8.33
N LEU A 44 -11.44 -9.30 -6.99
CA LEU A 44 -12.62 -9.52 -6.14
C LEU A 44 -13.58 -8.34 -6.12
N LEU A 45 -13.13 -7.13 -6.49
CA LEU A 45 -13.99 -5.93 -6.54
C LEU A 45 -15.02 -5.97 -7.68
N GLY A 46 -14.79 -6.79 -8.71
CA GLY A 46 -15.66 -6.92 -9.86
C GLY A 46 -15.91 -5.56 -10.55
N ASP A 47 -17.19 -5.22 -10.74
CA ASP A 47 -17.59 -3.96 -11.37
C ASP A 47 -17.84 -2.81 -10.41
N GLU A 48 -17.73 -3.04 -9.10
CA GLU A 48 -18.04 -2.03 -8.09
C GLU A 48 -16.86 -1.11 -7.80
N GLY A 49 -15.63 -1.62 -7.90
CA GLY A 49 -14.41 -0.88 -7.56
C GLY A 49 -13.20 -1.25 -8.40
N GLU A 50 -12.15 -0.46 -8.27
CA GLU A 50 -10.85 -0.70 -8.88
C GLU A 50 -9.72 -0.28 -7.92
N VAL A 51 -8.64 -1.05 -7.90
CA VAL A 51 -7.38 -0.61 -7.28
C VAL A 51 -6.66 0.28 -8.28
N VAL A 52 -6.44 1.53 -7.89
CA VAL A 52 -5.80 2.55 -8.75
C VAL A 52 -4.27 2.58 -8.61
N GLY A 53 -3.74 1.92 -7.58
CA GLY A 53 -2.31 1.72 -7.42
C GLY A 53 -1.93 1.16 -6.05
N THR A 54 -0.64 0.94 -5.90
CA THR A 54 -0.03 0.32 -4.72
C THR A 54 1.04 1.24 -4.15
N ILE A 55 0.95 1.56 -2.86
CA ILE A 55 2.05 2.13 -2.09
C ILE A 55 2.85 0.98 -1.49
N ILE A 56 4.17 1.04 -1.63
CA ILE A 56 5.10 0.06 -1.07
C ILE A 56 6.04 0.81 -0.13
N CYS A 57 6.22 0.32 1.09
CA CYS A 57 7.18 0.91 2.04
C CYS A 57 8.00 -0.17 2.75
N GLY A 58 9.26 0.10 3.03
CA GLY A 58 10.09 -0.80 3.81
C GLY A 58 9.66 -0.85 5.28
N ASP A 59 9.56 -2.05 5.85
CA ASP A 59 9.19 -2.24 7.25
C ASP A 59 10.08 -1.48 8.25
N ASN A 60 11.40 -1.46 8.03
CA ASN A 60 12.34 -0.70 8.88
C ASN A 60 12.16 0.79 8.61
N TYR A 61 12.09 1.19 7.33
CA TYR A 61 11.97 2.60 6.97
C TYR A 61 10.76 3.26 7.62
N PHE A 62 9.57 2.63 7.54
CA PHE A 62 8.36 3.17 8.14
C PHE A 62 8.48 3.34 9.67
N ASN A 63 9.09 2.37 10.34
CA ASN A 63 9.22 2.40 11.81
C ASN A 63 10.30 3.36 12.29
N GLU A 64 11.36 3.58 11.50
CA GLU A 64 12.47 4.48 11.82
C GLU A 64 12.21 5.94 11.39
N ASN A 65 11.39 6.16 10.34
CA ASN A 65 11.14 7.46 9.71
C ASN A 65 9.62 7.68 9.57
N LYS A 66 8.88 7.50 10.67
CA LYS A 66 7.42 7.42 10.66
C LYS A 66 6.77 8.71 10.13
N GLU A 67 7.30 9.86 10.51
CA GLU A 67 6.73 11.16 10.11
C GLU A 67 6.89 11.39 8.60
N GLU A 68 8.09 11.16 8.08
CA GLU A 68 8.42 11.29 6.65
C GLU A 68 7.67 10.27 5.80
N ALA A 69 7.56 9.03 6.28
CA ALA A 69 6.81 7.98 5.59
C ALA A 69 5.33 8.32 5.51
N LEU A 70 4.73 8.78 6.62
CA LEU A 70 3.33 9.21 6.65
C LEU A 70 3.09 10.44 5.78
N GLU A 71 4.00 11.42 5.78
CA GLU A 71 3.87 12.60 4.93
C GLU A 71 3.80 12.20 3.45
N TYR A 72 4.72 11.33 2.99
CA TYR A 72 4.69 10.80 1.63
C TYR A 72 3.38 10.06 1.33
N ILE A 73 2.98 9.12 2.19
CA ILE A 73 1.76 8.32 2.02
C ILE A 73 0.53 9.24 1.93
N MET A 74 0.44 10.25 2.79
CA MET A 74 -0.67 11.20 2.80
C MET A 74 -0.69 12.08 1.54
N ASN A 75 0.47 12.45 1.01
CA ASN A 75 0.55 13.18 -0.26
C ASN A 75 0.06 12.30 -1.42
N VAL A 76 0.47 11.03 -1.48
CA VAL A 76 -0.06 10.09 -2.49
C VAL A 76 -1.57 9.91 -2.34
N ILE A 77 -2.09 9.75 -1.12
CA ILE A 77 -3.54 9.64 -0.89
C ILE A 77 -4.27 10.89 -1.39
N LYS A 78 -3.75 12.10 -1.13
CA LYS A 78 -4.35 13.34 -1.62
C LYS A 78 -4.34 13.43 -3.15
N GLU A 79 -3.22 13.06 -3.77
CA GLU A 79 -3.05 13.11 -5.23
C GLU A 79 -3.94 12.08 -5.95
N GLN A 80 -4.00 10.85 -5.45
CA GLN A 80 -4.80 9.78 -6.05
C GLN A 80 -6.29 9.91 -5.71
N ASN A 81 -6.62 10.64 -4.65
CA ASN A 81 -7.96 10.90 -4.15
C ASN A 81 -8.84 9.62 -4.15
N PRO A 82 -8.42 8.54 -3.47
CA PRO A 82 -9.16 7.30 -3.43
C PRO A 82 -10.39 7.43 -2.53
N ASP A 83 -11.39 6.58 -2.78
CA ASP A 83 -12.54 6.45 -1.88
C ASP A 83 -12.20 5.57 -0.67
N ILE A 84 -11.25 4.62 -0.84
CA ILE A 84 -10.83 3.66 0.20
C ILE A 84 -9.31 3.47 0.16
N VAL A 85 -8.69 3.35 1.34
CA VAL A 85 -7.32 2.86 1.49
C VAL A 85 -7.36 1.49 2.17
N VAL A 86 -6.66 0.51 1.60
CA VAL A 86 -6.49 -0.82 2.19
C VAL A 86 -5.02 -1.01 2.56
N ALA A 87 -4.73 -1.35 3.81
CA ALA A 87 -3.38 -1.65 4.28
C ALA A 87 -3.30 -3.10 4.77
N GLY A 88 -2.41 -3.91 4.18
CA GLY A 88 -2.24 -5.32 4.54
C GLY A 88 -2.12 -6.24 3.32
N PRO A 89 -2.32 -7.57 3.48
CA PRO A 89 -2.64 -8.28 4.71
C PRO A 89 -1.42 -8.39 5.64
N ALA A 90 -1.54 -7.86 6.86
CA ALA A 90 -0.43 -7.80 7.81
C ALA A 90 -0.22 -9.09 8.63
N PHE A 91 -1.20 -10.00 8.70
CA PHE A 91 -1.11 -11.29 9.43
C PHE A 91 -0.53 -11.23 10.86
N ASN A 92 -0.77 -10.14 11.60
CA ASN A 92 -0.16 -9.90 12.91
C ASN A 92 1.39 -9.86 12.89
N ALA A 93 1.98 -9.48 11.76
CA ALA A 93 3.41 -9.24 11.61
C ALA A 93 3.83 -7.99 12.40
N GLY A 94 4.98 -8.03 13.07
CA GLY A 94 5.45 -6.95 13.96
C GLY A 94 5.52 -5.57 13.29
N ARG A 95 6.63 -5.26 12.61
CA ARG A 95 6.84 -3.94 11.98
C ARG A 95 5.79 -3.59 10.93
N TYR A 96 5.41 -4.57 10.10
CA TYR A 96 4.43 -4.35 9.03
C TYR A 96 3.01 -4.12 9.58
N GLY A 97 2.61 -4.85 10.62
CA GLY A 97 1.33 -4.66 11.29
C GLY A 97 1.23 -3.30 11.97
N MET A 98 2.33 -2.82 12.57
CA MET A 98 2.40 -1.44 13.09
C MET A 98 2.25 -0.38 12.00
N ALA A 99 2.71 -0.67 10.77
CA ALA A 99 2.55 0.25 9.64
C ALA A 99 1.14 0.25 9.04
N CYS A 100 0.39 -0.83 9.22
CA CYS A 100 -0.99 -0.96 8.73
C CYS A 100 -2.06 -0.46 9.72
N ALA A 101 -1.67 -0.06 10.94
CA ALA A 101 -2.57 0.39 12.02
C ALA A 101 -2.68 1.91 12.09
#